data_AF-X0UMS6-F1
#
_entry.id   AF-X0UMS6-F1
#
_cell.length_a   1.000
_cell.length_b   1.000
_cell.length_c   1.000
_cell.angle_alpha   90.00
_cell.angle_beta   90.00
_cell.angle_gamma   90.00
#
_symmetry.space_group_name_H-M   'P 1'
#
loop_
_entity.id
_entity.type
_entity.pdbx_description
1 polymer ?
#
loop_
_entity_poly.entity_id
_entity_poly.type
_entity_poly.pdbx_seq_one_letter_code
_entity_poly.pdbx_strand_id
1 'polypeptide(L)'
;MADKAPGKSSSNSLPTRGVVLTRAALVYDLLEPAMMFFRQRAIVNRTAAGIGARGGERVLDVGCGTGLVAAAVARGMNHGEVVGIDASLPMIRIARRKRGSDICRFEAAVAENLPYEDESFDAVVSSLFFHHVAMDLKRRCAGEIVRVLRPGGRVAVSDLDTPWS
;
A
#
# COMPACT_ATOMS: atom_id res chain seq x y z
N MET A 1 -22.69 48.65 41.54
CA MET A 1 -23.17 48.24 40.20
C MET A 1 -22.02 48.40 39.23
N ALA A 2 -21.46 47.39 38.58
CA ALA A 2 -21.56 45.95 38.70
C ALA A 2 -20.17 45.40 38.32
N ASP A 3 -19.70 44.46 39.12
CA ASP A 3 -18.46 43.72 38.97
C ASP A 3 -18.57 42.81 37.73
N LYS A 4 -17.61 42.87 36.81
CA LYS A 4 -17.63 42.06 35.58
C LYS A 4 -16.73 40.85 35.79
N ALA A 5 -17.37 39.71 36.06
CA ALA A 5 -16.75 38.40 36.31
C ALA A 5 -15.76 37.95 35.21
N PRO A 6 -14.75 37.13 35.56
CA PRO A 6 -13.74 36.65 34.62
C PRO A 6 -14.28 35.57 33.68
N GLY A 7 -13.64 35.49 32.52
CA GLY A 7 -14.02 34.67 31.38
C GLY A 7 -14.10 33.17 31.64
N LYS A 8 -14.90 32.49 30.81
CA LYS A 8 -14.82 31.04 30.61
C LYS A 8 -14.19 30.78 29.24
N SER A 9 -12.87 30.67 29.22
CA SER A 9 -12.15 30.03 28.11
C SER A 9 -12.28 28.52 28.28
N SER A 10 -13.10 27.86 27.46
CA SER A 10 -13.04 26.41 27.33
C SER A 10 -11.74 26.03 26.61
N SER A 11 -10.87 25.39 27.37
CA SER A 11 -9.51 24.94 27.10
C SER A 11 -9.40 23.88 26.00
N ASN A 12 -8.49 24.09 25.03
CA ASN A 12 -7.42 23.16 24.63
C ASN A 12 -6.80 23.58 23.28
N SER A 13 -6.19 24.76 23.23
CA SER A 13 -5.33 25.12 22.10
C SER A 13 -4.27 26.10 22.55
N LEU A 14 -3.05 25.87 22.10
CA LEU A 14 -1.94 26.81 22.31
C LEU A 14 -2.23 28.10 21.51
N PRO A 15 -1.81 29.28 22.02
CA PRO A 15 -2.02 30.54 21.33
C PRO A 15 -1.24 30.54 20.01
N THR A 16 -1.96 30.56 18.89
CA THR A 16 -1.41 30.73 17.55
C THR A 16 -2.23 31.78 16.79
N ARG A 17 -1.60 32.47 15.83
CA ARG A 17 -2.30 33.40 14.92
C ARG A 17 -3.12 32.69 13.84
N GLY A 18 -3.06 31.36 13.78
CA GLY A 18 -3.83 30.54 12.83
C GLY A 18 -5.23 30.18 13.32
N VAL A 19 -6.10 29.77 12.40
CA VAL A 19 -7.44 29.25 12.73
C VAL A 19 -7.29 27.89 13.43
N VAL A 20 -7.75 27.81 14.68
CA VAL A 20 -7.79 26.55 15.43
C VAL A 20 -9.07 25.81 15.06
N LEU A 21 -8.92 24.68 14.38
CA LEU A 21 -10.00 23.85 13.83
C LEU A 21 -10.54 22.84 14.85
N THR A 22 -10.94 23.29 16.04
CA THR A 22 -11.40 22.39 17.13
C THR A 22 -12.67 21.61 16.79
N ARG A 23 -13.60 22.18 15.99
CA ARG A 23 -14.79 21.45 15.50
C ARG A 23 -14.56 20.68 14.21
N ALA A 24 -13.56 21.05 13.42
CA ALA A 24 -13.25 20.31 12.21
C ALA A 24 -12.43 19.05 12.50
N ALA A 25 -11.68 18.99 13.61
CA ALA A 25 -10.95 17.78 14.01
C ALA A 25 -11.83 16.52 13.98
N LEU A 26 -13.04 16.56 14.56
CA LEU A 26 -13.98 15.42 14.52
C LEU A 26 -14.51 15.10 13.12
N VAL A 27 -14.64 16.11 12.26
CA VAL A 27 -15.04 15.93 10.86
C VAL A 27 -13.87 15.35 10.07
N TYR A 28 -12.63 15.73 10.37
CA TYR A 28 -11.42 15.12 9.83
C TYR A 28 -11.30 13.67 10.30
N ASP A 29 -11.44 13.36 11.59
CA ASP A 29 -11.39 11.99 12.12
C ASP A 29 -12.43 11.06 11.44
N LEU A 30 -13.59 11.61 11.07
CA LEU A 30 -14.64 10.88 10.35
C LEU A 30 -14.38 10.77 8.84
N LEU A 31 -13.81 11.80 8.22
CA LEU A 31 -13.54 11.85 6.78
C LEU A 31 -12.21 11.20 6.40
N GLU A 32 -11.22 11.17 7.28
CA GLU A 32 -9.88 10.64 7.03
C GLU A 32 -9.92 9.18 6.58
N PRO A 33 -10.65 8.26 7.24
CA PRO A 33 -10.78 6.88 6.75
C PRO A 33 -11.42 6.80 5.35
N ALA A 34 -12.42 7.63 5.07
CA ALA A 34 -13.09 7.67 3.77
C ALA A 34 -12.16 8.24 2.68
N MET A 35 -11.45 9.33 2.97
CA MET A 35 -10.45 9.92 2.09
C MET A 35 -9.30 8.93 1.82
N MET A 36 -8.82 8.22 2.84
CA MET A 36 -7.80 7.17 2.68
C MET A 36 -8.31 6.06 1.78
N PHE A 37 -9.58 5.67 1.88
CA PHE A 37 -10.19 4.69 0.99
C PHE A 37 -10.24 5.18 -0.48
N PHE A 38 -10.63 6.44 -0.73
CA PHE A 38 -10.59 7.03 -2.08
C PHE A 38 -9.15 7.12 -2.62
N ARG A 39 -8.20 7.54 -1.79
CA ARG A 39 -6.77 7.60 -2.15
C ARG A 39 -6.22 6.21 -2.43
N GLN A 40 -6.61 5.19 -1.66
CA GLN A 40 -6.20 3.81 -1.86
C GLN A 40 -6.63 3.29 -3.23
N ARG A 41 -7.85 3.59 -3.69
CA ARG A 41 -8.30 3.18 -5.03
C ARG A 41 -7.50 3.88 -6.13
N ALA A 42 -7.21 5.16 -5.97
CA ALA A 42 -6.36 5.89 -6.91
C ALA A 42 -4.92 5.35 -6.94
N ILE A 43 -4.34 5.05 -5.78
CA ILE A 43 -2.99 4.45 -5.66
C ILE A 43 -2.96 3.09 -6.35
N VAL A 44 -3.92 2.21 -6.03
CA VAL A 44 -4.02 0.88 -6.64
C VAL A 44 -4.07 0.96 -8.17
N ASN A 45 -4.94 1.82 -8.71
CA ASN A 45 -5.08 1.97 -10.16
C ASN A 45 -3.81 2.55 -10.80
N ARG A 46 -3.15 3.51 -10.14
CA ARG A 46 -1.89 4.09 -10.64
C ARG A 46 -0.75 3.08 -10.61
N THR A 47 -0.60 2.30 -9.54
CA THR A 47 0.42 1.25 -9.47
C THR A 47 0.19 0.20 -10.55
N ALA A 48 -1.05 -0.27 -10.69
CA ALA A 48 -1.41 -1.28 -11.69
C ALA A 48 -1.24 -0.77 -13.13
N ALA A 49 -1.62 0.48 -13.41
CA ALA A 49 -1.40 1.07 -14.74
C ALA A 49 0.07 1.39 -15.01
N GLY A 50 0.78 1.90 -14.00
CA GLY A 50 2.17 2.33 -14.09
C GLY A 50 3.15 1.17 -14.32
N ILE A 51 2.81 -0.04 -13.86
CA ILE A 51 3.60 -1.22 -14.20
C ILE A 51 3.48 -1.59 -15.69
N GLY A 52 2.39 -1.22 -16.36
CA GLY A 52 2.16 -1.58 -17.76
C GLY A 52 2.26 -3.08 -18.03
N ALA A 53 1.74 -3.93 -17.14
CA ALA A 53 1.72 -5.39 -17.27
C ALA A 53 1.03 -5.81 -18.59
N ARG A 54 1.57 -6.83 -19.24
CA ARG A 54 1.13 -7.34 -20.55
C ARG A 54 0.65 -8.78 -20.42
N GLY A 55 -0.20 -9.20 -21.34
CA GLY A 55 -0.60 -10.60 -21.45
C GLY A 55 0.62 -11.52 -21.61
N GLY A 56 0.61 -12.64 -20.89
CA GLY A 56 1.66 -13.67 -20.92
C GLY A 56 2.80 -13.45 -19.92
N GLU A 57 2.85 -12.30 -19.26
CA GLU A 57 3.86 -12.01 -18.25
C GLU A 57 3.54 -12.64 -16.89
N ARG A 58 4.59 -12.81 -16.10
CA ARG A 58 4.54 -13.23 -14.70
C ARG A 58 4.84 -12.04 -13.79
N VAL A 59 3.86 -11.64 -12.98
CA VAL A 59 3.90 -10.44 -12.13
C VAL A 59 3.85 -10.81 -10.65
N LEU A 60 4.72 -10.22 -9.84
CA LEU A 60 4.73 -10.37 -8.38
C LEU A 60 4.18 -9.11 -7.70
N ASP A 61 3.23 -9.26 -6.77
CA ASP A 61 2.77 -8.19 -5.86
C ASP A 61 3.35 -8.42 -4.45
N VAL A 62 4.35 -7.62 -4.07
CA VAL A 62 5.06 -7.71 -2.79
C VAL A 62 4.34 -6.91 -1.72
N GLY A 63 3.91 -7.58 -0.65
CA GLY A 63 3.09 -6.97 0.39
C GLY A 63 1.66 -6.76 -0.09
N CYS A 64 1.08 -7.77 -0.73
CA CYS A 64 -0.17 -7.63 -1.47
C CYS A 64 -1.38 -7.31 -0.57
N GLY A 65 -1.28 -7.53 0.75
CA GLY A 65 -2.38 -7.39 1.71
C GLY A 65 -3.59 -8.23 1.27
N THR A 66 -4.74 -7.57 1.11
CA THR A 66 -5.95 -8.25 0.61
C THR A 66 -5.94 -8.50 -0.90
N GLY A 67 -4.88 -8.15 -1.63
CA GLY A 67 -4.68 -8.41 -3.06
C GLY A 67 -5.26 -7.35 -4.01
N LEU A 68 -5.31 -6.07 -3.59
CA LEU A 68 -5.99 -5.03 -4.38
C LEU A 68 -5.26 -4.75 -5.69
N VAL A 69 -3.94 -4.61 -5.60
CA VAL A 69 -3.07 -4.31 -6.75
C VAL A 69 -2.93 -5.52 -7.63
N ALA A 70 -2.60 -6.69 -7.09
CA ALA A 70 -2.59 -7.96 -7.83
C ALA A 70 -3.86 -8.17 -8.68
N ALA A 71 -5.05 -7.98 -8.08
CA ALA A 71 -6.30 -8.12 -8.82
C ALA A 71 -6.51 -7.02 -9.87
N ALA A 72 -6.03 -5.79 -9.64
CA ALA A 72 -6.10 -4.73 -10.63
C ALA A 72 -5.19 -4.99 -11.83
N VAL A 73 -3.97 -5.49 -11.58
CA VAL A 73 -3.04 -5.95 -12.62
C VAL A 73 -3.64 -7.10 -13.41
N ALA A 74 -4.15 -8.14 -12.72
CA ALA A 74 -4.75 -9.30 -13.36
C ALA A 74 -5.92 -8.94 -14.30
N ARG A 75 -6.76 -7.96 -13.93
CA ARG A 75 -7.86 -7.48 -14.81
C ARG A 75 -7.37 -6.84 -16.10
N GLY A 76 -6.15 -6.32 -16.14
CA GLY A 76 -5.53 -5.76 -17.34
C GLY A 76 -4.87 -6.80 -18.25
N MET A 77 -4.78 -8.05 -17.82
CA MET A 77 -4.11 -9.14 -18.53
C MET A 77 -5.14 -10.15 -19.05
N ASN A 78 -4.97 -10.60 -20.30
CA ASN A 78 -5.83 -11.63 -20.91
C ASN A 78 -5.34 -13.06 -20.65
N HIS A 79 -4.04 -13.24 -20.37
CA HIS A 79 -3.37 -14.48 -19.97
C HIS A 79 -2.07 -14.11 -19.23
N GLY A 80 -1.40 -15.09 -18.64
CA GLY A 80 -0.22 -14.88 -17.79
C GLY A 80 -0.54 -15.16 -16.33
N GLU A 81 0.23 -14.57 -15.43
CA GLU A 81 0.17 -14.94 -14.02
C GLU A 81 0.51 -13.77 -13.11
N VAL A 82 -0.30 -13.59 -12.06
CA VAL A 82 -0.09 -12.63 -10.98
C VAL A 82 -0.03 -13.38 -9.67
N VAL A 83 1.05 -13.19 -8.93
CA VAL A 83 1.28 -13.81 -7.62
C VAL A 83 1.38 -12.72 -6.57
N GLY A 84 0.49 -12.71 -5.59
CA GLY A 84 0.57 -11.81 -4.45
C GLY A 84 1.15 -12.49 -3.22
N ILE A 85 2.12 -11.86 -2.57
CA ILE A 85 2.71 -12.34 -1.32
C ILE A 85 2.53 -11.36 -0.17
N ASP A 86 2.26 -11.90 1.01
CA ASP A 86 2.14 -11.13 2.25
C ASP A 86 2.49 -12.01 3.45
N ALA A 87 3.16 -11.45 4.46
CA ALA A 87 3.51 -12.18 5.67
C ALA A 87 2.28 -12.50 6.55
N SER A 88 1.18 -11.75 6.37
CA SER A 88 -0.04 -11.90 7.16
C SER A 88 -0.96 -13.00 6.61
N LEU A 89 -0.97 -14.16 7.28
CA LEU A 89 -1.90 -15.26 6.97
C LEU A 89 -3.39 -14.83 6.90
N PRO A 90 -3.90 -13.95 7.79
CA PRO A 90 -5.24 -13.40 7.65
C PRO A 90 -5.46 -12.62 6.35
N MET A 91 -4.51 -11.80 5.93
CA MET A 91 -4.60 -11.03 4.68
C MET A 91 -4.64 -11.95 3.46
N ILE A 92 -3.76 -12.96 3.41
CA ILE A 92 -3.73 -13.97 2.35
C ILE A 92 -5.05 -14.75 2.27
N ARG A 93 -5.64 -15.12 3.42
CA ARG A 93 -6.97 -15.77 3.44
C ARG A 93 -8.05 -14.89 2.81
N ILE A 94 -8.03 -13.58 3.08
CA ILE A 94 -8.98 -12.63 2.48
C ILE A 94 -8.71 -12.46 0.99
N ALA A 95 -7.44 -12.34 0.60
CA ALA A 95 -7.03 -12.16 -0.80
C ALA A 95 -7.48 -13.34 -1.67
N ARG A 96 -7.17 -14.57 -1.25
CA ARG A 96 -7.63 -15.80 -1.91
C ARG A 96 -9.14 -15.82 -2.09
N ARG A 97 -9.90 -15.57 -1.01
CA ARG A 97 -11.36 -15.62 -1.04
C ARG A 97 -12.00 -14.56 -1.94
N LYS A 98 -11.47 -13.34 -1.94
CA LYS A 98 -12.10 -12.21 -2.63
C LYS A 98 -11.59 -12.00 -4.06
N ARG A 99 -10.39 -12.47 -4.38
CA ARG A 99 -9.63 -12.03 -5.57
C ARG A 99 -8.83 -13.12 -6.24
N GLY A 100 -8.86 -14.35 -5.74
CA GLY A 100 -8.28 -15.49 -6.44
C GLY A 100 -8.97 -15.72 -7.78
N SER A 101 -8.18 -16.04 -8.80
CA SER A 101 -8.65 -16.44 -10.13
C SER A 101 -7.60 -17.34 -10.80
N ASP A 102 -7.90 -17.84 -12.00
CA ASP A 102 -6.98 -18.71 -12.76
C ASP A 102 -5.62 -18.05 -13.04
N ILE A 103 -5.59 -16.71 -13.13
CA ILE A 103 -4.37 -15.93 -13.38
C ILE A 103 -3.88 -15.16 -12.14
N CYS A 104 -4.58 -15.21 -11.01
CA CYS A 104 -4.25 -14.41 -9.82
C CYS A 104 -4.28 -15.28 -8.57
N ARG A 105 -3.10 -15.56 -8.00
CA ARG A 105 -2.95 -16.38 -6.79
C ARG A 105 -2.28 -15.62 -5.67
N PHE A 106 -2.44 -16.12 -4.45
CA PHE A 106 -1.90 -15.50 -3.25
C PHE A 106 -1.23 -16.52 -2.34
N GLU A 107 -0.09 -16.17 -1.78
CA GLU A 107 0.69 -17.04 -0.91
C GLU A 107 1.32 -16.27 0.25
N ALA A 108 1.60 -16.98 1.34
CA ALA A 108 2.22 -16.39 2.50
C ALA A 108 3.73 -16.48 2.34
N ALA A 109 4.41 -15.33 2.31
CA ALA A 109 5.86 -15.24 2.24
C ALA A 109 6.34 -13.90 2.80
N VAL A 110 7.62 -13.84 3.14
CA VAL A 110 8.29 -12.62 3.62
C VAL A 110 9.06 -11.99 2.46
N ALA A 111 9.12 -10.65 2.42
CA ALA A 111 9.68 -9.92 1.28
C ALA A 111 11.21 -9.91 1.27
N GLU A 112 11.85 -10.09 2.43
CA GLU A 112 13.29 -10.16 2.60
C GLU A 112 13.90 -11.53 2.28
N ASN A 113 13.07 -12.53 1.94
CA ASN A 113 13.48 -13.87 1.54
C ASN A 113 12.39 -14.51 0.66
N LEU A 114 12.35 -14.11 -0.61
CA LEU A 114 11.31 -14.53 -1.56
C LEU A 114 11.53 -15.99 -2.00
N PRO A 115 10.48 -16.84 -1.97
CA PRO A 115 10.58 -18.27 -2.28
C PRO A 115 10.55 -18.54 -3.79
N TYR A 116 11.23 -17.71 -4.57
CA TYR A 116 11.26 -17.80 -6.03
C TYR A 116 12.69 -17.82 -6.55
N GLU A 117 12.87 -18.47 -7.69
CA GLU A 117 14.13 -18.47 -8.42
C GLU A 117 14.46 -17.07 -8.94
N ASP A 118 15.75 -16.87 -9.20
CA ASP A 118 16.27 -15.68 -9.86
C ASP A 118 15.60 -15.52 -11.24
N GLU A 119 15.40 -14.28 -11.68
CA GLU A 119 14.90 -13.98 -13.03
C GLU A 119 13.57 -14.67 -13.38
N SER A 120 12.70 -14.88 -12.40
CA SER A 120 11.45 -15.62 -12.54
C SER A 120 10.20 -14.75 -12.77
N PHE A 121 10.31 -13.41 -12.69
CA PHE A 121 9.22 -12.47 -12.93
C PHE A 121 9.60 -11.39 -13.95
N ASP A 122 8.62 -11.02 -14.78
CA ASP A 122 8.76 -9.94 -15.76
C ASP A 122 8.51 -8.56 -15.13
N ALA A 123 7.70 -8.54 -14.06
CA ALA A 123 7.32 -7.31 -13.37
C ALA A 123 7.07 -7.54 -11.87
N VAL A 124 7.36 -6.52 -11.07
CA VAL A 124 7.05 -6.49 -9.65
C VAL A 124 6.28 -5.21 -9.32
N VAL A 125 5.19 -5.35 -8.58
CA VAL A 125 4.44 -4.24 -8.01
C VAL A 125 4.51 -4.30 -6.49
N SER A 126 4.46 -3.13 -5.86
CA SER A 126 4.25 -3.02 -4.42
C SER A 126 3.51 -1.73 -4.12
N SER A 127 2.58 -1.77 -3.17
CA SER A 127 1.77 -0.61 -2.83
C SER A 127 1.49 -0.57 -1.34
N LEU A 128 1.82 0.55 -0.71
CA LEU A 128 1.56 0.79 0.72
C LEU A 128 2.14 -0.34 1.59
N PHE A 129 3.40 -0.71 1.33
CA PHE A 129 4.07 -1.84 1.98
C PHE A 129 5.37 -1.43 2.67
N PHE A 130 6.26 -0.72 1.97
CA PHE A 130 7.59 -0.39 2.47
C PHE A 130 7.58 0.53 3.69
N HIS A 131 6.52 1.31 3.93
CA HIS A 131 6.38 2.05 5.18
C HIS A 131 6.13 1.16 6.42
N HIS A 132 5.74 -0.10 6.24
CA HIS A 132 5.66 -1.10 7.31
C HIS A 132 6.96 -1.86 7.54
N VAL A 133 7.92 -1.76 6.61
CA VAL A 133 9.19 -2.50 6.67
C VAL A 133 10.22 -1.70 7.46
N ALA A 134 10.87 -2.37 8.41
CA ALA A 134 11.98 -1.79 9.18
C ALA A 134 13.12 -1.32 8.25
N MET A 135 13.78 -0.22 8.61
CA MET A 135 14.75 0.45 7.72
C MET A 135 15.90 -0.47 7.29
N ASP A 136 16.39 -1.31 8.19
CA ASP A 136 17.46 -2.29 7.95
C ASP A 136 17.05 -3.44 7.03
N LEU A 137 15.74 -3.77 6.96
CA LEU A 137 15.20 -4.80 6.08
C LEU A 137 14.86 -4.28 4.68
N LYS A 138 14.56 -2.99 4.50
CA LYS A 138 14.18 -2.44 3.18
C LYS A 138 15.19 -2.76 2.08
N ARG A 139 16.49 -2.72 2.40
CA ARG A 139 17.55 -3.04 1.44
C ARG A 139 17.54 -4.51 1.02
N ARG A 140 17.22 -5.43 1.95
CA ARG A 140 17.10 -6.87 1.63
C ARG A 140 15.88 -7.12 0.76
N CYS A 141 14.73 -6.55 1.11
CA CYS A 141 13.52 -6.64 0.28
C CYS A 141 13.75 -6.12 -1.14
N ALA A 142 14.43 -4.97 -1.28
CA ALA A 142 14.77 -4.43 -2.60
C ALA A 142 15.74 -5.35 -3.36
N GLY A 143 16.71 -5.95 -2.67
CA GLY A 143 17.62 -6.94 -3.26
C GLY A 143 16.88 -8.17 -3.78
N GLU A 144 15.95 -8.71 -3.02
CA GLU A 144 15.11 -9.84 -3.43
C GLU A 144 14.21 -9.51 -4.62
N ILE A 145 13.61 -8.31 -4.64
CA ILE A 145 12.84 -7.83 -5.80
C ILE A 145 13.71 -7.78 -7.06
N VAL A 146 14.94 -7.26 -6.95
CA VAL A 146 15.88 -7.23 -8.08
C VAL A 146 16.28 -8.64 -8.50
N ARG A 147 16.55 -9.54 -7.56
CA ARG A 147 16.97 -10.91 -7.82
C ARG A 147 15.92 -11.70 -8.62
N VAL A 148 14.65 -11.60 -8.24
CA VAL A 148 13.58 -12.36 -8.90
C VAL A 148 13.13 -11.75 -10.23
N LEU A 149 13.58 -10.53 -10.57
CA LEU A 149 13.26 -9.89 -11.84
C LEU A 149 14.17 -10.39 -12.96
N ARG A 150 13.56 -10.65 -14.11
CA ARG A 150 14.30 -10.90 -15.36
C ARG A 150 15.13 -9.69 -15.77
N PRO A 151 16.22 -9.89 -16.54
CA PRO A 151 16.89 -8.78 -17.21
C PRO A 151 15.89 -7.96 -18.05
N GLY A 152 15.85 -6.65 -17.83
CA GLY A 152 14.87 -5.76 -18.46
C GLY A 152 13.47 -5.77 -17.83
N GLY A 153 13.28 -6.53 -16.75
CA GLY A 153 12.08 -6.51 -15.93
C GLY A 153 11.87 -5.15 -15.25
N ARG A 154 10.65 -4.93 -14.74
CA ARG A 154 10.22 -3.61 -14.28
C ARG A 154 9.58 -3.63 -12.89
N VAL A 155 9.70 -2.52 -12.19
CA VAL A 155 9.15 -2.34 -10.84
C VAL A 155 8.27 -1.10 -10.79
N ALA A 156 7.11 -1.22 -10.15
CA ALA A 156 6.28 -0.08 -9.76
C ALA A 156 6.01 -0.12 -8.25
N VAL A 157 6.48 0.91 -7.53
CA VAL A 157 6.22 1.07 -6.10
C VAL A 157 5.44 2.35 -5.87
N SER A 158 4.31 2.24 -5.17
CA SER A 158 3.60 3.40 -4.61
C SER A 158 3.60 3.30 -3.10
N ASP A 159 4.30 4.22 -2.42
CA ASP A 159 4.38 4.19 -0.97
C ASP A 159 4.15 5.56 -0.34
N LEU A 160 4.00 5.55 0.97
CA LEU A 160 3.93 6.76 1.77
C LEU A 160 5.35 7.21 2.06
N ASP A 161 5.65 8.44 1.67
CA ASP A 161 6.82 9.12 2.20
C ASP A 161 6.53 9.41 3.67
N THR A 162 7.24 8.73 4.56
CA THR A 162 7.18 9.06 5.99
C THR A 162 8.36 9.97 6.28
N PRO A 163 8.15 11.27 6.52
CA PRO A 163 9.18 12.10 7.13
C PRO A 163 9.25 11.67 8.59
N TRP A 164 10.04 10.64 8.89
CA TRP A 164 10.49 10.45 10.26
C TRP A 164 11.50 11.56 10.53
N SER A 165 11.04 12.58 11.25
CA SER A 165 11.91 13.54 11.96
C SER A 165 12.21 12.97 13.33
#